data_AF-A0A916PXM6-F1
#
_entry.id   AF-A0A916PXM6-F1
#
_cell.length_a   1.000
_cell.length_b   1.000
_cell.length_c   1.000
_cell.angle_alpha   90.00
_cell.angle_beta   90.00
_cell.angle_gamma   90.00
#
_symmetry.space_group_name_H-M   'P 1'
#
loop_
_entity.id
_entity.type
_entity.pdbx_description
1 polymer ?
#
loop_
_entity_poly.entity_id
_entity_poly.type
_entity_poly.pdbx_seq_one_letter_code
_entity_poly.pdbx_strand_id
1 'polypeptide(L)'
;MSFMTRKQWRSLANIFCICLICLGITFSNKFVPDVSAETEPSSSQIVDRFENIKNKMAKLRFCYNESCFYRNVTSKVVPPTNNNPHYTAEISAAVERPSSSPDLADYHFVYVNDLWKLVKGEEFTDVADYVFIGDRYEIYSVHNSHTLRGNLDKAKEDGGIKSGYLPLYYEVLDHGIEKL
;
A
#
# COMPACT_ATOMS: atom_id res chain seq x y z
N MET A 1 -30.90 -0.66 -73.15
CA MET A 1 -31.80 -0.21 -72.07
C MET A 1 -31.90 -1.33 -71.04
N SER A 2 -31.08 -1.27 -69.99
CA SER A 2 -31.43 -1.84 -68.67
C SER A 2 -30.64 -1.07 -67.62
N PHE A 3 -31.39 -0.50 -66.69
CA PHE A 3 -31.02 0.49 -65.69
C PHE A 3 -30.01 -0.08 -64.68
N MET A 4 -28.77 0.42 -64.65
CA MET A 4 -27.95 0.32 -63.46
C MET A 4 -28.54 1.27 -62.40
N THR A 5 -29.18 0.69 -61.40
CA THR A 5 -29.85 1.41 -60.32
C THR A 5 -28.86 2.24 -59.50
N ARG A 6 -29.14 3.54 -59.34
CA ARG A 6 -28.39 4.55 -58.55
C ARG A 6 -27.97 4.12 -57.13
N LYS A 7 -28.54 3.04 -56.58
CA LYS A 7 -28.21 2.49 -55.25
C LYS A 7 -26.84 1.80 -55.22
N GLN A 8 -26.39 1.14 -56.29
CA GLN A 8 -25.13 0.38 -56.30
C GLN A 8 -23.87 1.25 -56.33
N TRP A 9 -23.93 2.43 -56.97
CA TRP A 9 -22.80 3.37 -57.02
C TRP A 9 -22.48 4.01 -55.67
N ARG A 10 -23.49 4.27 -54.83
CA ARG A 10 -23.31 4.82 -53.48
C ARG A 10 -22.61 3.84 -52.53
N SER A 11 -22.83 2.54 -52.71
CA SER A 11 -22.21 1.51 -51.87
C SER A 11 -20.73 1.30 -52.18
N LEU A 12 -20.33 1.40 -53.45
CA LEU A 12 -18.92 1.26 -53.84
C LEU A 12 -18.10 2.50 -53.45
N ALA A 13 -18.68 3.70 -53.54
CA ALA A 13 -18.03 4.93 -53.09
C ALA A 13 -17.79 4.94 -51.57
N ASN A 14 -18.74 4.45 -50.77
CA ASN A 14 -18.57 4.34 -49.31
C ASN A 14 -17.48 3.34 -48.91
N ILE A 15 -17.35 2.21 -49.61
CA ILE A 15 -16.30 1.22 -49.33
C ILE A 15 -14.91 1.78 -49.66
N PHE A 16 -14.79 2.56 -50.75
CA PHE A 16 -13.53 3.19 -51.14
C PHE A 16 -13.07 4.27 -50.15
N CYS A 17 -14.01 5.05 -49.59
CA CYS A 17 -13.69 6.05 -48.56
C CYS A 17 -13.29 5.43 -47.21
N ILE A 18 -13.87 4.29 -46.82
CA ILE A 18 -13.49 3.60 -45.57
C ILE A 18 -12.07 3.03 -45.65
N CYS A 19 -11.66 2.46 -46.78
CA CYS A 19 -10.29 1.95 -46.96
C CYS A 19 -9.22 3.06 -46.93
N LEU A 20 -9.51 4.26 -47.44
CA LEU A 20 -8.58 5.39 -47.39
C LEU A 20 -8.43 5.95 -45.96
N ILE A 21 -9.48 5.91 -45.15
CA ILE A 21 -9.40 6.28 -43.72
C ILE A 21 -8.59 5.23 -42.95
N CYS A 22 -8.77 3.93 -43.21
CA CYS A 22 -7.97 2.88 -42.58
C CYS A 22 -6.46 2.96 -42.94
N LEU A 23 -6.13 3.33 -44.19
CA LEU A 23 -4.74 3.56 -44.60
C LEU A 23 -4.14 4.84 -44.01
N GLY A 24 -4.94 5.89 -43.79
CA GLY A 24 -4.51 7.11 -43.09
C GLY A 24 -4.17 6.90 -41.62
N ILE A 25 -4.84 5.97 -40.94
CA ILE A 25 -4.58 5.64 -39.52
C ILE A 25 -3.30 4.81 -39.36
N THR A 26 -2.83 4.10 -40.40
CA THR A 26 -1.58 3.31 -40.32
C THR A 26 -0.28 4.14 -40.34
N PHE A 27 -0.34 5.45 -40.65
CA PHE A 27 0.85 6.30 -40.73
C PHE A 27 0.99 7.36 -39.62
N SER A 28 -0.01 7.52 -38.74
CA SER A 28 0.07 8.48 -37.63
C SER A 28 0.61 7.91 -36.31
N ASN A 29 0.97 6.62 -36.25
CA ASN A 29 1.52 5.99 -35.04
C ASN A 29 3.06 5.90 -34.99
N LYS A 30 3.79 6.63 -35.85
CA LYS A 30 5.26 6.65 -35.85
C LYS A 30 5.91 7.71 -34.96
N PHE A 31 5.14 8.37 -34.11
CA PHE A 31 5.64 9.29 -33.08
C PHE A 31 4.89 9.06 -31.76
N VAL A 32 4.96 7.84 -31.23
CA VAL A 32 4.96 7.70 -29.77
C VAL A 32 6.42 7.89 -29.39
N PRO A 33 6.81 9.03 -28.79
CA PRO A 33 8.11 9.11 -28.15
C PRO A 33 8.15 7.97 -27.14
N ASP A 34 9.23 7.20 -27.21
CA ASP A 34 9.59 6.16 -26.25
C ASP A 34 9.09 6.60 -24.87
N VAL A 35 8.03 5.93 -24.39
CA VAL A 35 7.48 6.15 -23.06
C VAL A 35 8.68 5.95 -22.17
N SER A 36 9.14 7.03 -21.55
CA SER A 36 10.27 7.04 -20.63
C SER A 36 10.27 5.73 -19.88
N ALA A 37 11.31 4.92 -20.07
CA ALA A 37 11.54 3.80 -19.17
C ALA A 37 11.40 4.40 -17.77
N GLU A 38 10.34 4.02 -17.05
CA GLU A 38 10.24 4.38 -15.64
C GLU A 38 11.47 3.74 -15.03
N THR A 39 12.50 4.56 -14.81
CA THR A 39 13.76 4.10 -14.27
C THR A 39 13.42 3.48 -12.94
N GLU A 40 13.60 2.16 -12.82
CA GLU A 40 13.37 1.47 -11.55
C GLU A 40 14.09 2.26 -10.45
N PRO A 41 13.41 2.51 -9.33
CA PRO A 41 13.98 3.37 -8.30
C PRO A 41 15.27 2.76 -7.78
N SER A 42 16.27 3.63 -7.62
CA SER A 42 17.53 3.25 -7.00
C SER A 42 17.31 2.74 -5.58
N SER A 43 18.22 1.88 -5.11
CA SER A 43 18.17 1.36 -3.73
C SER A 43 18.10 2.48 -2.68
N SER A 44 18.72 3.64 -2.91
CA SER A 44 18.64 4.76 -1.98
C SER A 44 17.24 5.36 -1.96
N GLN A 45 16.57 5.52 -3.11
CA GLN A 45 15.19 6.01 -3.17
C GLN A 45 14.22 5.05 -2.45
N ILE A 46 14.40 3.74 -2.60
CA ILE A 46 13.59 2.73 -1.91
C ILE A 46 13.74 2.86 -0.38
N VAL A 47 14.97 3.04 0.10
CA VAL A 47 15.28 3.21 1.53
C VAL A 47 14.74 4.54 2.05
N ASP A 48 14.95 5.65 1.34
CA ASP A 48 14.48 6.98 1.74
C ASP A 48 12.95 7.04 1.86
N ARG A 49 12.25 6.35 0.97
CA ARG A 49 10.80 6.17 1.02
C ARG A 49 10.35 5.41 2.27
N PHE A 50 11.06 4.35 2.65
CA PHE A 50 10.79 3.65 3.91
C PHE A 50 11.02 4.53 5.13
N GLU A 51 12.11 5.29 5.15
CA GLU A 51 12.42 6.23 6.21
C GLU A 51 11.34 7.33 6.35
N ASN A 52 10.74 7.75 5.23
CA ASN A 52 9.59 8.66 5.26
C ASN A 52 8.36 8.02 5.95
N ILE A 53 8.05 6.75 5.68
CA ILE A 53 6.98 6.01 6.38
C ILE A 53 7.25 5.98 7.89
N LYS A 54 8.47 5.62 8.30
CA LYS A 54 8.90 5.64 9.70
C LYS A 54 8.72 7.02 10.34
N ASN A 55 9.16 8.08 9.67
CA ASN A 55 9.09 9.44 10.18
C ASN A 55 7.65 9.95 10.31
N LYS A 56 6.74 9.52 9.43
CA LYS A 56 5.30 9.79 9.55
C LYS A 56 4.70 9.01 10.72
N MET A 57 5.01 7.71 10.84
CA MET A 57 4.56 6.86 11.94
C MET A 57 4.99 7.41 13.31
N ALA A 58 6.23 7.87 13.46
CA ALA A 58 6.75 8.41 14.71
C ALA A 58 5.99 9.64 15.24
N LYS A 59 5.18 10.30 14.39
CA LYS A 59 4.34 11.44 14.76
C LYS A 59 2.92 11.03 15.15
N LEU A 60 2.54 9.77 14.90
CA LEU A 60 1.24 9.24 15.28
C LEU A 60 1.15 9.06 16.80
N ARG A 61 -0.08 9.05 17.29
CA ARG A 61 -0.39 8.51 18.61
C ARG A 61 -0.54 6.99 18.49
N PHE A 62 -0.02 6.28 19.47
CA PHE A 62 -0.20 4.83 19.56
C PHE A 62 -1.63 4.47 19.97
N CYS A 63 -2.25 5.28 20.84
CA CYS A 63 -3.61 5.06 21.31
C CYS A 63 -4.35 6.40 21.51
N TYR A 64 -5.66 6.36 21.78
CA TYR A 64 -6.50 7.57 21.87
C TYR A 64 -6.12 8.56 22.98
N ASN A 65 -5.26 8.18 23.93
CA ASN A 65 -4.81 9.07 25.00
C ASN A 65 -3.75 10.06 24.47
N GLU A 66 -3.87 11.34 24.84
CA GLU A 66 -2.97 12.41 24.39
C GLU A 66 -1.51 12.23 24.80
N SER A 67 -1.23 11.37 25.77
CA SER A 67 0.12 11.05 26.25
C SER A 67 0.73 9.79 25.61
N CYS A 68 0.02 9.14 24.68
CA CYS A 68 0.35 7.83 24.14
C CYS A 68 1.12 7.94 22.82
N PHE A 69 2.45 7.98 22.88
CA PHE A 69 3.31 8.20 21.72
C PHE A 69 4.36 7.11 21.55
N TYR A 70 4.80 6.95 20.30
CA TYR A 70 5.99 6.15 20.01
C TYR A 70 7.26 6.82 20.53
N ARG A 71 8.18 6.00 21.03
CA ARG A 71 9.53 6.36 21.45
C ARG A 71 10.53 5.38 20.86
N ASN A 72 11.78 5.84 20.73
CA ASN A 72 12.89 5.03 20.21
C ASN A 72 12.54 4.34 18.89
N VAL A 73 11.88 5.05 17.97
CA VAL A 73 11.46 4.49 16.68
C VAL A 73 12.70 4.21 15.84
N THR A 74 12.92 2.94 15.53
CA THR A 74 14.05 2.46 14.73
C THR A 74 13.54 1.72 13.50
N SER A 75 14.40 1.62 12.48
CA SER A 75 14.10 0.93 11.23
C SER A 75 15.26 0.04 10.82
N LYS A 76 14.93 -1.04 10.13
CA LYS A 76 15.91 -1.90 9.46
C LYS A 76 15.38 -2.28 8.08
N VAL A 77 16.14 -1.95 7.04
CA VAL A 77 15.86 -2.37 5.65
C VAL A 77 16.85 -3.46 5.25
N VAL A 78 16.34 -4.53 4.67
CA VAL A 78 17.12 -5.68 4.20
C VAL A 78 16.93 -5.78 2.68
N PRO A 79 18.02 -5.74 1.88
CA PRO A 79 17.94 -5.85 0.43
C PRO A 79 17.60 -7.28 -0.02
N PRO A 80 17.17 -7.45 -1.29
CA PRO A 80 16.92 -8.76 -1.88
C PRO A 80 18.13 -9.68 -1.78
N THR A 81 17.85 -10.97 -1.62
CA THR A 81 18.85 -12.05 -1.61
C THR A 81 18.39 -13.18 -2.53
N ASN A 82 19.24 -14.17 -2.76
CA ASN A 82 18.87 -15.33 -3.59
C ASN A 82 17.65 -16.10 -3.06
N ASN A 83 17.35 -16.00 -1.75
CA ASN A 83 16.23 -16.69 -1.11
C ASN A 83 14.99 -15.80 -0.93
N ASN A 84 15.12 -14.49 -1.11
CA ASN A 84 14.02 -13.54 -1.03
C ASN A 84 14.21 -12.43 -2.08
N PRO A 85 13.40 -12.42 -3.15
CA PRO A 85 13.58 -11.48 -4.26
C PRO A 85 13.16 -10.04 -3.93
N HIS A 86 12.59 -9.79 -2.75
CA HIS A 86 12.05 -8.49 -2.36
C HIS A 86 12.88 -7.83 -1.25
N TYR A 87 12.92 -6.50 -1.23
CA TYR A 87 13.33 -5.80 -0.02
C TYR A 87 12.31 -6.11 1.07
N THR A 88 12.80 -6.34 2.28
CA THR A 88 11.98 -6.43 3.49
C THR A 88 12.44 -5.39 4.48
N ALA A 89 11.53 -4.90 5.30
CA ALA A 89 11.89 -3.94 6.32
C ALA A 89 11.04 -4.08 7.57
N GLU A 90 11.56 -3.50 8.65
CA GLU A 90 10.93 -3.51 9.96
C GLU A 90 11.01 -2.12 10.57
N ILE A 91 9.93 -1.68 11.23
CA ILE A 91 9.92 -0.53 12.13
C ILE A 91 9.62 -1.06 13.53
N SER A 92 10.50 -0.77 14.47
CA SER A 92 10.34 -1.14 15.89
C SER A 92 10.27 0.11 16.74
N ALA A 93 9.39 0.12 17.74
CA ALA A 93 9.21 1.24 18.65
C ALA A 93 8.86 0.77 20.07
N ALA A 94 9.30 1.55 21.05
CA ALA A 94 8.70 1.52 22.39
C ALA A 94 7.49 2.46 22.41
N VAL A 95 6.56 2.23 23.35
CA VAL A 95 5.40 3.09 23.56
C VAL A 95 5.50 3.74 24.93
N GLU A 96 5.41 5.07 24.97
CA GLU A 96 5.33 5.81 26.21
C GLU A 96 3.88 5.87 26.68
N ARG A 97 3.60 5.21 27.80
CA ARG A 97 2.36 5.34 28.56
C ARG A 97 2.59 5.01 30.03
N PRO A 98 1.67 5.38 30.93
CA PRO A 98 1.71 4.93 32.32
C PRO A 98 1.43 3.42 32.38
N SER A 99 2.49 2.61 32.33
CA SER A 99 2.40 1.14 32.42
C SER A 99 3.45 0.59 33.39
N SER A 100 3.21 -0.63 33.87
CA SER A 100 4.16 -1.36 34.73
C SER A 100 5.27 -2.07 33.95
N SER A 101 5.16 -2.15 32.62
CA SER A 101 6.11 -2.82 31.72
C SER A 101 6.31 -2.01 30.43
N PRO A 102 7.49 -2.11 29.78
CA PRO A 102 7.70 -1.48 28.48
C PRO A 102 6.73 -2.05 27.44
N ASP A 103 5.96 -1.18 26.82
CA ASP A 103 5.08 -1.52 25.71
C ASP A 103 5.87 -1.38 24.40
N LEU A 104 5.65 -2.31 23.46
CA LEU A 104 6.44 -2.46 22.25
C LEU A 104 5.54 -2.56 21.02
N ALA A 105 6.06 -2.14 19.87
CA ALA A 105 5.40 -2.29 18.58
C ALA A 105 6.41 -2.58 17.47
N ASP A 106 6.15 -3.61 16.68
CA ASP A 106 6.96 -4.06 15.56
C ASP A 106 6.10 -4.18 14.30
N TYR A 107 6.53 -3.56 13.21
CA TYR A 107 5.80 -3.50 11.94
C TYR A 107 6.67 -4.00 10.80
N HIS A 108 6.18 -4.97 10.04
CA HIS A 108 6.94 -5.62 8.98
C HIS A 108 6.41 -5.24 7.60
N PHE A 109 7.34 -4.97 6.70
CA PHE A 109 7.08 -4.50 5.37
C PHE A 109 7.79 -5.35 4.31
N VAL A 110 7.19 -5.39 3.13
CA VAL A 110 7.82 -5.91 1.90
C VAL A 110 7.69 -4.88 0.80
N TYR A 111 8.72 -4.74 -0.02
CA TYR A 111 8.69 -3.85 -1.18
C TYR A 111 8.34 -4.66 -2.44
N VAL A 112 7.16 -4.40 -3.00
CA VAL A 112 6.60 -5.15 -4.15
C VAL A 112 5.85 -4.17 -5.05
N ASN A 113 6.04 -4.31 -6.36
CA ASN A 113 5.43 -3.47 -7.38
C ASN A 113 5.69 -1.98 -7.14
N ASP A 114 6.97 -1.64 -6.89
CA ASP A 114 7.41 -0.28 -6.61
C ASP A 114 6.72 0.39 -5.41
N LEU A 115 6.21 -0.36 -4.44
CA LEU A 115 5.58 0.20 -3.23
C LEU A 115 5.92 -0.64 -2.00
N TRP A 116 6.14 0.04 -0.88
CA TRP A 116 6.17 -0.62 0.42
C TRP A 116 4.77 -1.08 0.82
N LYS A 117 4.68 -2.32 1.31
CA LYS A 117 3.45 -2.93 1.80
C LYS A 117 3.64 -3.41 3.23
N LEU A 118 2.80 -2.95 4.14
CA LEU A 118 2.69 -3.43 5.51
C LEU A 118 2.03 -4.81 5.49
N VAL A 119 2.75 -5.83 5.93
CA VAL A 119 2.29 -7.24 5.88
C VAL A 119 1.88 -7.76 7.25
N LYS A 120 2.52 -7.29 8.30
CA LYS A 120 2.31 -7.75 9.67
C LYS A 120 2.60 -6.63 10.64
N GLY A 121 1.91 -6.63 11.77
CA GLY A 121 2.30 -5.83 12.93
C GLY A 121 2.05 -6.58 14.22
N GLU A 122 2.86 -6.32 15.22
CA GLU A 122 2.73 -6.86 16.57
C GLU A 122 2.83 -5.70 17.54
N GLU A 123 1.92 -5.66 18.51
CA GLU A 123 1.97 -4.68 19.58
C GLU A 123 1.77 -5.39 20.92
N PHE A 124 2.64 -5.11 21.87
CA PHE A 124 2.64 -5.74 23.18
C PHE A 124 2.44 -4.66 24.23
N THR A 125 1.40 -4.83 25.03
CA THR A 125 1.08 -3.91 26.12
C THR A 125 0.86 -4.68 27.42
N ASP A 126 0.94 -3.98 28.54
CA ASP A 126 0.61 -4.55 29.86
C ASP A 126 -0.83 -5.10 29.97
N VAL A 127 -1.73 -4.77 29.04
CA VAL A 127 -3.14 -5.18 29.06
C VAL A 127 -3.53 -6.16 27.95
N ALA A 128 -2.76 -6.24 26.86
CA ALA A 128 -3.08 -7.05 25.69
C ALA A 128 -1.90 -7.22 24.72
N ASP A 129 -1.92 -8.33 24.00
CA ASP A 129 -1.04 -8.65 22.88
C ASP A 129 -1.85 -8.58 21.58
N TYR A 130 -1.36 -7.80 20.63
CA TYR A 130 -2.01 -7.55 19.35
C TYR A 130 -1.17 -8.17 18.23
N VAL A 131 -1.82 -8.88 17.32
CA VAL A 131 -1.23 -9.41 16.10
C VAL A 131 -2.09 -8.97 14.92
N PHE A 132 -1.46 -8.32 13.96
CA PHE A 132 -2.08 -7.85 12.72
C PHE A 132 -1.45 -8.56 11.53
N ILE A 133 -2.29 -8.97 10.57
CA ILE A 133 -1.86 -9.56 9.29
C ILE A 133 -2.73 -8.92 8.20
N GLY A 134 -2.14 -7.97 7.47
CA GLY A 134 -2.88 -7.16 6.50
C GLY A 134 -4.04 -6.42 7.15
N ASP A 135 -5.26 -6.74 6.72
CA ASP A 135 -6.53 -6.16 7.17
C ASP A 135 -7.17 -6.91 8.35
N ARG A 136 -6.52 -7.96 8.88
CA ARG A 136 -7.04 -8.78 9.98
C ARG A 136 -6.24 -8.59 11.24
N TYR A 137 -6.90 -8.83 12.36
CA TYR A 137 -6.27 -8.78 13.67
C TYR A 137 -6.71 -9.92 14.59
N GLU A 138 -5.85 -10.21 15.55
CA GLU A 138 -6.09 -11.03 16.72
C GLU A 138 -5.55 -10.29 17.95
N ILE A 139 -6.39 -10.10 18.97
CA ILE A 139 -6.03 -9.41 20.21
C ILE A 139 -6.30 -10.35 21.36
N TYR A 140 -5.26 -10.71 22.09
CA TYR A 140 -5.37 -11.47 23.33
C TYR A 140 -5.33 -10.49 24.51
N SER A 141 -6.39 -10.46 25.32
CA SER A 141 -6.41 -9.63 26.52
C SER A 141 -5.87 -10.41 27.73
N VAL A 142 -4.89 -9.81 28.40
CA VAL A 142 -4.23 -10.39 29.59
C VAL A 142 -5.21 -10.45 30.78
N HIS A 143 -6.17 -9.52 30.87
CA HIS A 143 -7.06 -9.41 32.03
C HIS A 143 -8.19 -10.44 32.07
N ASN A 144 -8.73 -10.83 30.91
CA ASN A 144 -9.88 -11.73 30.84
C ASN A 144 -9.58 -13.04 30.07
N SER A 145 -8.33 -13.23 29.64
CA SER A 145 -7.86 -14.40 28.88
C SER A 145 -8.71 -14.72 27.64
N HIS A 146 -9.27 -13.68 27.03
CA HIS A 146 -10.12 -13.80 25.86
C HIS A 146 -9.39 -13.26 24.61
N THR A 147 -9.62 -13.93 23.49
CA THR A 147 -9.10 -13.55 22.18
C THR A 147 -10.21 -12.93 21.34
N LEU A 148 -10.02 -11.69 20.91
CA LEU A 148 -10.86 -11.02 19.93
C LEU A 148 -10.21 -11.13 18.55
N ARG A 149 -11.00 -11.46 17.52
CA ARG A 149 -10.56 -11.47 16.12
C ARG A 149 -11.49 -10.63 15.27
N GLY A 150 -10.95 -10.03 14.22
CA GLY A 150 -11.78 -9.26 13.30
C GLY A 150 -11.00 -8.70 12.11
N ASN A 151 -11.63 -7.70 11.49
CA ASN A 151 -11.11 -6.97 10.34
C ASN A 151 -11.02 -5.47 10.67
N LEU A 152 -10.00 -4.81 10.13
CA LEU A 152 -9.67 -3.41 10.44
C LEU A 152 -10.71 -2.41 9.93
N ASP A 153 -11.37 -2.66 8.79
CA ASP A 153 -12.38 -1.75 8.25
C ASP A 153 -13.55 -1.63 9.21
N LYS A 154 -14.05 -2.79 9.68
CA LYS A 154 -15.10 -2.83 10.69
C LYS A 154 -14.64 -2.20 12.01
N ALA A 155 -13.42 -2.50 12.45
CA ALA A 155 -12.90 -1.93 13.69
C ALA A 155 -12.76 -0.41 13.65
N LYS A 156 -12.42 0.15 12.48
CA LYS A 156 -12.34 1.58 12.22
C LYS A 156 -13.72 2.25 12.27
N GLU A 157 -14.74 1.60 11.68
CA GLU A 157 -16.13 2.06 11.74
C GLU A 157 -16.67 2.04 13.18
N ASP A 158 -16.40 0.96 13.92
CA ASP A 158 -16.88 0.75 15.28
C ASP A 158 -16.07 1.53 16.34
N GLY A 159 -14.90 2.09 15.98
CA GLY A 159 -13.94 2.70 16.91
C GLY A 159 -13.38 1.74 17.96
N GLY A 160 -13.42 0.43 17.65
CA GLY A 160 -13.30 -0.66 18.63
C GLY A 160 -11.87 -1.06 19.01
N ILE A 161 -10.85 -0.58 18.29
CA ILE A 161 -9.45 -0.97 18.51
C ILE A 161 -8.59 0.24 18.81
N LYS A 162 -7.86 0.16 19.92
CA LYS A 162 -6.85 1.14 20.31
C LYS A 162 -5.47 0.59 19.97
N SER A 163 -5.05 0.78 18.72
CA SER A 163 -3.75 0.30 18.24
C SER A 163 -3.03 1.37 17.43
N GLY A 164 -1.71 1.24 17.38
CA GLY A 164 -0.84 2.02 16.54
C GLY A 164 -0.87 1.60 15.07
N TYR A 165 -1.19 0.33 14.81
CA TYR A 165 -1.33 -0.27 13.49
C TYR A 165 -2.45 0.38 12.69
N LEU A 166 -3.58 0.71 13.33
CA LEU A 166 -4.74 1.27 12.64
C LEU A 166 -4.43 2.61 11.94
N PRO A 167 -3.89 3.64 12.60
CA PRO A 167 -3.51 4.88 11.93
C PRO A 167 -2.31 4.68 10.97
N LEU A 168 -1.38 3.77 11.26
CA LEU A 168 -0.32 3.44 10.30
C LEU A 168 -0.92 2.89 8.98
N TYR A 169 -1.88 1.96 9.08
CA TYR A 169 -2.50 1.28 7.95
C TYR A 169 -3.36 2.20 7.07
N TYR A 170 -4.08 3.17 7.66
CA TYR A 170 -5.01 4.05 6.92
C TYR A 170 -4.55 5.50 6.72
N GLU A 171 -3.80 6.07 7.66
CA GLU A 171 -3.41 7.48 7.61
C GLU A 171 -2.05 7.64 6.92
N VAL A 172 -1.04 6.91 7.40
CA VAL A 172 0.31 6.94 6.81
C VAL A 172 0.36 6.18 5.49
N LEU A 173 -0.31 5.05 5.44
CA LEU A 173 -0.46 4.17 4.28
C LEU A 173 -1.87 4.25 3.72
N ASP A 174 -2.06 3.79 2.49
CA ASP A 174 -3.36 3.56 1.85
C ASP A 174 -3.69 2.07 1.94
N HIS A 175 -4.42 1.71 2.99
CA HIS A 175 -4.78 0.32 3.29
C HIS A 175 -3.55 -0.61 3.33
N GLY A 176 -2.51 -0.17 4.05
CA GLY A 176 -1.25 -0.89 4.18
C GLY A 176 -0.28 -0.74 3.00
N ILE A 177 -0.65 0.01 1.96
CA ILE A 177 0.21 0.30 0.80
C ILE A 177 0.80 1.71 0.92
N GLU A 178 2.05 1.88 0.56
CA GLU A 178 2.71 3.19 0.56
C GLU A 178 1.92 4.28 -0.21
N LYS A 179 1.84 5.46 0.40
CA LYS A 179 1.37 6.70 -0.26
C LYS A 179 2.57 7.50 -0.76
N LEU A 180 2.69 7.63 -2.07
CA LEU A 180 3.67 8.50 -2.75
C LEU A 180 3.27 9.98 -2.65
#